data_AF-A0A9E2AEM4-F1
#
_entry.id   AF-A0A9E2AEM4-F1
#
_cell.length_a   1.000
_cell.length_b   1.000
_cell.length_c   1.000
_cell.angle_alpha   90.00
_cell.angle_beta   90.00
_cell.angle_gamma   90.00
#
_symmetry.space_group_name_H-M   'P 1'
#
loop_
_entity.id
_entity.type
_entity.pdbx_description
1 polymer ?
#
loop_
_entity_poly.entity_id
_entity_poly.type
_entity_poly.pdbx_seq_one_letter_code
_entity_poly.pdbx_strand_id
1 'polypeptide(L)'
;KPAVAVSAAVIVGGVLVHWRRDLVGRRLDRVGSVTNRLPSSEGSYRGAVSQLNAVADRVTGFFQNGSLPVYLAVILTTATVVPTVAWVASGTEIDLQPFSVSTGELALAALGIVAAIAATRASSRLVAVLLLGAVGYSMAGLFVVYAAPDLALTLLLVETITVAIFAFVLSKVPRGFEMERGRITGALRLGIALGVGVFVAGAALVASRQRVGENLAETYAQLAPEAGGSNVVNVILTDFRALDTLGEITVLAVAAIGVTVLVRGLRTTSDGEQ
;
A
#
# COMPACT_ATOMS: atom_id res chain seq x y z
N LYS A 1 -58.57 -40.59 44.62
CA LYS A 1 -57.20 -40.52 44.04
C LYS A 1 -56.78 -39.05 43.99
N PRO A 2 -55.72 -38.63 44.71
CA PRO A 2 -55.34 -37.22 44.82
C PRO A 2 -55.01 -36.57 43.47
N ALA A 3 -54.45 -37.34 42.53
CA ALA A 3 -54.16 -36.86 41.17
C ALA A 3 -55.41 -36.35 40.43
N VAL A 4 -56.56 -37.02 40.57
CA VAL A 4 -57.82 -36.61 39.91
C VAL A 4 -58.35 -35.30 40.52
N ALA A 5 -58.18 -35.11 41.83
CA ALA A 5 -58.57 -33.88 42.50
C ALA A 5 -57.71 -32.69 42.07
N VAL A 6 -56.39 -32.89 41.89
CA VAL A 6 -55.49 -31.84 41.38
C VAL A 6 -55.82 -31.51 39.92
N SER A 7 -56.05 -32.50 39.07
CA SER A 7 -56.46 -32.25 37.67
C SER A 7 -57.79 -31.49 37.59
N ALA A 8 -58.78 -31.87 38.40
CA ALA A 8 -60.05 -31.16 38.47
C ALA A 8 -59.86 -29.70 38.95
N ALA A 9 -59.01 -29.48 39.96
CA ALA A 9 -58.70 -28.14 40.47
C ALA A 9 -57.99 -27.27 39.42
N VAL A 10 -57.07 -27.83 38.63
CA VAL A 10 -56.40 -27.11 37.53
C VAL A 10 -57.38 -26.74 36.43
N ILE A 11 -58.28 -27.67 36.04
CA ILE A 11 -59.31 -27.41 35.02
C ILE A 11 -60.27 -26.32 35.49
N VAL A 12 -60.82 -26.45 36.71
CA VAL A 12 -61.74 -25.47 37.29
C VAL A 12 -61.05 -24.12 37.46
N GLY A 13 -59.80 -24.10 37.94
CA GLY A 13 -59.00 -22.89 38.07
C GLY A 13 -58.73 -22.23 36.71
N GLY A 14 -58.37 -23.00 35.69
CA GLY A 14 -58.16 -22.50 34.33
C GLY A 14 -59.43 -21.92 33.70
N VAL A 15 -60.58 -22.58 33.89
CA VAL A 15 -61.89 -22.08 33.45
C VAL A 15 -62.25 -20.78 34.17
N LEU A 16 -62.02 -20.69 35.49
CA LEU A 16 -62.29 -19.47 36.26
C LEU A 16 -61.42 -18.30 35.79
N VAL A 17 -60.13 -18.56 35.52
CA VAL A 17 -59.18 -17.56 35.00
C VAL A 17 -59.60 -17.11 33.60
N HIS A 18 -60.02 -18.04 32.73
CA HIS A 18 -60.51 -17.71 31.39
C HIS A 18 -61.81 -16.90 31.43
N TRP A 19 -62.75 -17.27 32.32
CA TRP A 19 -64.03 -16.57 32.47
C TRP A 19 -63.86 -15.17 33.05
N ARG A 20 -62.77 -14.91 33.77
CA ARG A 20 -62.37 -13.58 34.28
C ARG A 20 -61.18 -12.98 33.52
N ARG A 21 -60.92 -13.43 32.28
CA ARG A 21 -59.76 -13.03 31.48
C ARG A 21 -59.57 -11.52 31.36
N ASP A 22 -60.66 -10.73 31.29
CA ASP A 22 -60.55 -9.28 31.11
C ASP A 22 -60.12 -8.55 32.41
N LEU A 23 -60.41 -9.13 33.57
CA LEU A 23 -59.98 -8.63 34.89
C LEU A 23 -58.57 -9.10 35.21
N VAL A 24 -58.26 -10.36 34.91
CA VAL A 24 -56.92 -10.94 35.08
C VAL A 24 -55.94 -10.30 34.11
N GLY A 25 -56.32 -10.11 32.85
CA GLY A 25 -55.56 -9.40 31.82
C GLY A 25 -55.22 -7.97 32.25
N ARG A 26 -56.21 -7.19 32.71
CA ARG A 26 -55.94 -5.82 33.22
C ARG A 26 -54.97 -5.76 34.41
N ARG A 27 -54.94 -6.78 35.28
CA ARG A 27 -53.97 -6.88 36.37
C ARG A 27 -52.60 -7.40 35.88
N LEU A 28 -52.60 -8.36 34.98
CA LEU A 28 -51.39 -8.90 34.35
C LEU A 28 -50.73 -7.89 33.42
N ASP A 29 -51.46 -6.99 32.77
CA ASP A 29 -50.90 -5.90 31.97
C ASP A 29 -50.31 -4.81 32.88
N ARG A 30 -50.92 -4.58 34.05
CA ARG A 30 -50.39 -3.64 35.05
C ARG A 30 -49.13 -4.17 35.72
N VAL A 31 -49.05 -5.48 36.00
CA VAL A 31 -47.82 -6.14 36.49
C VAL A 31 -46.82 -6.32 35.34
N GLY A 32 -47.32 -6.68 34.17
CA GLY A 32 -46.63 -6.87 32.90
C GLY A 32 -45.94 -5.61 32.42
N SER A 33 -46.52 -4.43 32.63
CA SER A 33 -45.89 -3.13 32.35
C SER A 33 -44.76 -2.76 33.31
N VAL A 34 -44.68 -3.41 34.47
CA VAL A 34 -43.54 -3.31 35.39
C VAL A 34 -42.45 -4.32 35.01
N THR A 35 -42.82 -5.55 34.63
CA THR A 35 -41.86 -6.57 34.17
C THR A 35 -41.37 -6.38 32.72
N ASN A 36 -42.14 -5.74 31.84
CA ASN A 36 -41.71 -5.34 30.48
C ASN A 36 -40.70 -4.18 30.48
N ARG A 37 -40.41 -3.60 31.66
CA ARG A 37 -39.25 -2.70 31.82
C ARG A 37 -37.95 -3.46 31.95
N LEU A 38 -37.99 -4.76 32.27
CA LEU A 38 -36.81 -5.61 32.23
C LEU A 38 -36.57 -6.02 30.77
N PRO A 39 -35.31 -5.97 30.30
CA PRO A 39 -35.00 -6.37 28.94
C PRO A 39 -35.48 -7.80 28.67
N SER A 40 -36.29 -7.99 27.63
CA SER A 40 -36.57 -9.33 27.12
C SER A 40 -35.29 -9.95 26.58
N SER A 41 -35.10 -11.27 26.70
CA SER A 41 -33.89 -11.94 26.18
C SER A 41 -33.69 -11.67 24.68
N GLU A 42 -34.79 -11.56 23.93
CA GLU A 42 -34.78 -11.18 22.51
C GLU A 42 -34.32 -9.72 22.31
N GLY A 43 -34.80 -8.79 23.13
CA GLY A 43 -34.39 -7.38 23.09
C GLY A 43 -32.92 -7.18 23.46
N SER A 44 -32.43 -7.87 24.48
CA SER A 44 -31.01 -7.88 24.87
C SER A 44 -30.13 -8.45 23.77
N TYR A 45 -30.53 -9.57 23.16
CA TYR A 45 -29.79 -10.17 22.04
C TYR A 45 -29.72 -9.22 20.83
N ARG A 46 -30.87 -8.66 20.40
CA ARG A 46 -30.91 -7.70 19.29
C ARG A 46 -30.10 -6.43 19.59
N GLY A 47 -30.15 -5.94 20.82
CA GLY A 47 -29.35 -4.80 21.28
C GLY A 47 -27.84 -5.09 21.24
N ALA A 48 -27.43 -6.29 21.64
CA ALA A 48 -26.03 -6.70 21.57
C ALA A 48 -25.54 -6.79 20.11
N VAL A 49 -26.33 -7.40 19.22
CA VAL A 49 -25.99 -7.50 17.78
C VAL A 49 -25.94 -6.12 17.13
N SER A 50 -26.87 -5.22 17.44
CA SER A 50 -26.87 -3.87 16.85
C SER A 50 -25.69 -3.03 17.33
N GLN A 51 -25.30 -3.14 18.61
CA GLN A 51 -24.10 -2.51 19.13
C GLN A 51 -22.83 -3.07 18.48
N LEU A 52 -22.76 -4.39 18.29
CA LEU A 52 -21.64 -5.03 17.62
C LEU A 52 -21.50 -4.53 16.17
N ASN A 53 -22.61 -4.45 15.42
CA ASN A 53 -22.59 -3.90 14.06
C ASN A 53 -22.19 -2.42 14.04
N ALA A 54 -22.71 -1.61 14.96
CA ALA A 54 -22.33 -0.19 15.05
C ALA A 54 -20.85 0.01 15.38
N VAL A 55 -20.28 -0.88 16.20
CA VAL A 55 -18.82 -0.90 16.47
C VAL A 55 -18.07 -1.34 15.21
N ALA A 56 -18.53 -2.39 14.52
CA ALA A 56 -17.92 -2.87 13.27
C ALA A 56 -17.91 -1.79 12.19
N ASP A 57 -19.00 -1.06 12.01
CA ASP A 57 -19.12 0.04 11.05
C ASP A 57 -18.17 1.19 11.42
N ARG A 58 -18.04 1.50 12.72
CA ARG A 58 -17.12 2.55 13.19
C ARG A 58 -15.65 2.16 12.98
N VAL A 59 -15.29 0.92 13.28
CA VAL A 59 -13.94 0.38 13.05
C VAL A 59 -13.64 0.36 11.56
N THR A 60 -14.57 -0.11 10.74
CA THR A 60 -14.43 -0.16 9.29
C THR A 60 -14.31 1.24 8.70
N GLY A 61 -15.15 2.20 9.12
CA GLY A 61 -15.05 3.58 8.66
C GLY A 61 -13.75 4.27 9.08
N PHE A 62 -13.13 3.87 10.19
CA PHE A 62 -11.83 4.38 10.63
C PHE A 62 -10.69 3.84 9.75
N PHE A 63 -10.62 2.51 9.57
CA PHE A 63 -9.55 1.87 8.80
C PHE A 63 -9.77 2.01 7.29
N GLN A 64 -10.95 1.70 6.78
CA GLN A 64 -11.33 1.76 5.37
C GLN A 64 -11.93 3.12 4.99
N ASN A 65 -11.24 4.20 5.34
CA ASN A 65 -11.76 5.55 5.14
C ASN A 65 -11.77 6.01 3.66
N GLY A 66 -11.25 5.19 2.73
CA GLY A 66 -11.24 5.42 1.28
C GLY A 66 -10.20 6.42 0.79
N SER A 67 -9.35 6.97 1.68
CA SER A 67 -8.37 8.00 1.32
C SER A 67 -7.00 7.39 1.00
N LEU A 68 -6.61 7.43 -0.27
CA LEU A 68 -5.29 6.98 -0.71
C LEU A 68 -4.13 7.66 0.05
N PRO A 69 -4.12 8.99 0.29
CA PRO A 69 -3.08 9.62 1.10
C PRO A 69 -2.96 9.05 2.52
N VAL A 70 -4.08 8.65 3.14
CA VAL A 70 -4.07 8.04 4.48
C VAL A 70 -3.47 6.64 4.43
N TYR A 71 -3.86 5.83 3.45
CA TYR A 71 -3.25 4.52 3.26
C TYR A 71 -1.76 4.59 3.01
N LEU A 72 -1.32 5.49 2.12
CA LEU A 72 0.11 5.71 1.85
C LEU A 72 0.86 6.19 3.09
N ALA A 73 0.29 7.12 3.86
CA ALA A 73 0.89 7.57 5.11
C ALA A 73 1.07 6.41 6.10
N VAL A 74 0.04 5.59 6.32
CA VAL A 74 0.12 4.43 7.23
C VAL A 74 1.15 3.43 6.73
N ILE A 75 1.16 3.09 5.43
CA ILE A 75 2.12 2.15 4.85
C ILE A 75 3.55 2.67 5.01
N LEU A 76 3.82 3.91 4.57
CA LEU A 76 5.16 4.50 4.63
C LEU A 76 5.65 4.68 6.06
N THR A 77 4.80 5.13 6.98
CA THR A 77 5.15 5.24 8.40
C THR A 77 5.41 3.85 9.00
N THR A 78 4.59 2.84 8.72
CA THR A 78 4.81 1.50 9.28
C THR A 78 6.08 0.86 8.71
N ALA A 79 6.29 0.95 7.39
CA ALA A 79 7.44 0.41 6.69
C ALA A 79 8.77 1.06 7.10
N THR A 80 8.74 2.25 7.70
CA THR A 80 9.95 2.95 8.18
C THR A 80 10.12 2.81 9.68
N VAL A 81 9.05 3.01 10.47
CA VAL A 81 9.10 2.97 11.94
C VAL A 81 9.43 1.58 12.45
N VAL A 82 8.80 0.52 11.91
CA VAL A 82 9.02 -0.85 12.41
C VAL A 82 10.49 -1.29 12.25
N PRO A 83 11.11 -1.18 11.06
CA PRO A 83 12.53 -1.50 10.92
C PRO A 83 13.46 -0.54 11.67
N THR A 84 13.10 0.75 11.78
CA THR A 84 13.88 1.71 12.58
C THR A 84 13.91 1.32 14.05
N VAL A 85 12.76 0.91 14.63
CA VAL A 85 12.70 0.42 16.01
C VAL A 85 13.57 -0.82 16.18
N ALA A 86 13.50 -1.78 15.25
CA ALA A 86 14.34 -2.97 15.28
C ALA A 86 15.85 -2.64 15.18
N TRP A 87 16.21 -1.70 14.31
CA TRP A 87 17.60 -1.24 14.12
C TRP A 87 18.15 -0.51 15.36
N VAL A 88 17.34 0.37 15.96
CA VAL A 88 17.73 1.04 17.21
C VAL A 88 17.86 0.00 18.34
N ALA A 89 16.95 -0.98 18.41
CA ALA A 89 16.99 -2.04 19.41
C ALA A 89 18.17 -3.01 19.24
N SER A 90 18.64 -3.23 18.01
CA SER A 90 19.80 -4.11 17.75
C SER A 90 21.13 -3.48 18.15
N GLY A 91 21.16 -2.17 18.41
CA GLY A 91 22.39 -1.44 18.77
C GLY A 91 23.43 -1.39 17.64
N THR A 92 23.00 -1.60 16.39
CA THR A 92 23.90 -1.61 15.23
C THR A 92 24.41 -0.20 14.96
N GLU A 93 25.71 0.01 15.16
CA GLU A 93 26.36 1.29 14.89
C GLU A 93 26.36 1.63 13.40
N ILE A 94 26.20 2.91 13.10
CA ILE A 94 26.29 3.44 11.74
C ILE A 94 27.75 3.79 11.49
N ASP A 95 28.41 3.06 10.59
CA ASP A 95 29.73 3.46 10.12
C ASP A 95 29.61 4.69 9.20
N LEU A 96 29.91 5.86 9.76
CA LEU A 96 29.89 7.16 9.08
C LEU A 96 31.24 7.51 8.44
N GLN A 97 32.13 6.53 8.21
CA GLN A 97 33.41 6.79 7.56
C GLN A 97 33.22 7.55 6.24
N PRO A 98 34.06 8.58 5.97
CA PRO A 98 33.92 9.39 4.78
C PRO A 98 33.97 8.55 3.51
N PHE A 99 33.10 8.88 2.55
CA PHE A 99 33.15 8.32 1.21
C PHE A 99 34.17 9.09 0.38
N SER A 100 34.99 8.39 -0.39
CA SER A 100 35.74 9.00 -1.49
C SER A 100 34.77 9.21 -2.66
N VAL A 101 34.30 10.45 -2.83
CA VAL A 101 33.35 10.80 -3.90
C VAL A 101 34.12 11.50 -5.01
N SER A 102 33.99 11.02 -6.24
CA SER A 102 34.58 11.71 -7.39
C SER A 102 33.79 13.00 -7.71
N THR A 103 34.46 13.98 -8.33
CA THR A 103 33.77 15.23 -8.76
C THR A 103 32.62 14.93 -9.72
N GLY A 104 32.74 13.89 -10.55
CA GLY A 104 31.69 13.46 -11.46
C GLY A 104 30.46 12.88 -10.73
N GLU A 105 30.69 12.03 -9.73
CA GLU A 105 29.60 11.50 -8.88
C GLU A 105 28.86 12.63 -8.16
N LEU A 106 29.60 13.58 -7.57
CA LEU A 106 29.00 14.68 -6.84
C LEU A 106 28.17 15.58 -7.77
N ALA A 107 28.65 15.87 -8.98
CA ALA A 107 27.94 16.67 -9.96
C ALA A 107 26.64 15.99 -10.42
N LEU A 108 26.67 14.69 -10.70
CA LEU A 108 25.51 13.92 -11.10
C LEU A 108 24.49 13.77 -9.96
N ALA A 109 24.96 13.50 -8.73
CA ALA A 109 24.10 13.46 -7.55
C ALA A 109 23.44 14.81 -7.29
N ALA A 110 24.19 15.91 -7.39
CA ALA A 110 23.65 17.26 -7.24
C ALA A 110 22.61 17.57 -8.32
N LEU A 111 22.86 17.20 -9.58
CA LEU A 111 21.88 17.34 -10.66
C LEU A 111 20.58 16.61 -10.34
N GLY A 112 20.67 15.34 -9.91
CA GLY A 112 19.50 14.55 -9.52
C GLY A 112 18.73 15.14 -8.34
N ILE A 113 19.42 15.60 -7.30
CA ILE A 113 18.81 16.23 -6.13
C ILE A 113 18.08 17.52 -6.53
N VAL A 114 18.73 18.39 -7.31
CA VAL A 114 18.13 19.65 -7.77
C VAL A 114 16.91 19.37 -8.65
N ALA A 115 17.00 18.41 -9.58
CA ALA A 115 15.89 18.01 -10.43
C ALA A 115 14.71 17.44 -9.61
N ALA A 116 14.97 16.58 -8.62
CA ALA A 116 13.95 16.04 -7.74
C ALA A 116 13.25 17.13 -6.92
N ILE A 117 14.02 18.06 -6.32
CA ILE A 117 13.46 19.19 -5.57
C ILE A 117 12.63 20.09 -6.50
N ALA A 118 13.13 20.38 -7.70
CA ALA A 118 12.40 21.16 -8.69
C ALA A 118 11.09 20.48 -9.11
N ALA A 119 11.08 19.15 -9.27
CA ALA A 119 9.89 18.38 -9.62
C ALA A 119 8.77 18.54 -8.58
N THR A 120 9.11 18.59 -7.28
CA THR A 120 8.12 18.81 -6.20
C THR A 120 7.47 20.19 -6.24
N ARG A 121 8.10 21.17 -6.92
CA ARG A 121 7.61 22.54 -7.06
C ARG A 121 7.08 22.84 -8.47
N ALA A 122 7.04 21.84 -9.36
CA ALA A 122 6.58 22.02 -10.71
C ALA A 122 5.09 22.43 -10.73
N SER A 123 4.79 23.49 -11.48
CA SER A 123 3.42 24.00 -11.63
C SER A 123 2.59 23.24 -12.66
N SER A 124 3.23 22.47 -13.54
CA SER A 124 2.56 21.64 -14.55
C SER A 124 3.03 20.20 -14.49
N ARG A 125 2.11 19.28 -14.79
CA ARG A 125 2.38 17.83 -14.79
C ARG A 125 3.48 17.46 -15.78
N LEU A 126 3.49 18.09 -16.95
CA LEU A 126 4.51 17.84 -17.98
C LEU A 126 5.91 18.28 -17.50
N VAL A 127 6.02 19.46 -16.87
CA VAL A 127 7.30 19.92 -16.29
C VAL A 127 7.77 18.97 -15.19
N ALA A 128 6.86 18.47 -14.33
CA ALA A 128 7.20 17.51 -13.29
C ALA A 128 7.78 16.21 -13.89
N VAL A 129 7.19 15.69 -14.97
CA VAL A 129 7.69 14.50 -15.68
C VAL A 129 9.05 14.74 -16.32
N LEU A 130 9.27 15.88 -16.97
CA LEU A 130 10.56 16.21 -17.55
C LEU A 130 11.67 16.32 -16.50
N LEU A 131 11.36 16.91 -15.33
CA LEU A 131 12.28 16.99 -14.21
C LEU A 131 12.54 15.63 -13.58
N LEU A 132 11.54 14.75 -13.50
CA LEU A 132 11.73 13.36 -13.09
C LEU A 132 12.63 12.61 -14.08
N GLY A 133 12.46 12.85 -15.39
CA GLY A 133 13.37 12.36 -16.42
C GLY A 133 14.81 12.76 -16.18
N ALA A 134 15.06 14.02 -15.82
CA ALA A 134 16.39 14.50 -15.47
C ALA A 134 17.00 13.77 -14.26
N VAL A 135 16.18 13.34 -13.29
CA VAL A 135 16.63 12.46 -12.20
C VAL A 135 17.09 11.11 -12.76
N GLY A 136 16.30 10.48 -13.64
CA GLY A 136 16.67 9.22 -14.29
C GLY A 136 17.95 9.30 -15.10
N TYR A 137 18.13 10.36 -15.91
CA TYR A 137 19.37 10.60 -16.66
C TYR A 137 20.58 10.82 -15.73
N SER A 138 20.40 11.49 -14.59
CA SER A 138 21.48 11.65 -13.60
C SER A 138 21.89 10.30 -12.99
N MET A 139 20.93 9.41 -12.73
CA MET A 139 21.19 8.05 -12.24
C MET A 139 21.87 7.18 -13.29
N ALA A 140 21.46 7.29 -14.56
CA ALA A 140 22.15 6.60 -15.66
C ALA A 140 23.61 7.05 -15.79
N GLY A 141 23.88 8.35 -15.61
CA GLY A 141 25.23 8.88 -15.51
C GLY A 141 26.03 8.25 -14.37
N LEU A 142 25.43 8.07 -13.19
CA LEU A 142 26.08 7.38 -12.07
C LEU A 142 26.44 5.94 -12.43
N PHE A 143 25.56 5.19 -13.11
CA PHE A 143 25.88 3.83 -13.58
C PHE A 143 27.06 3.81 -14.55
N VAL A 144 27.20 4.81 -15.42
CA VAL A 144 28.39 4.93 -16.28
C VAL A 144 29.66 5.15 -15.45
N VAL A 145 29.62 6.02 -14.43
CA VAL A 145 30.77 6.25 -13.54
C VAL A 145 31.16 4.99 -12.77
N TYR A 146 30.18 4.19 -12.36
CA TYR A 146 30.40 2.90 -11.70
C TYR A 146 30.68 1.73 -12.66
N ALA A 147 30.97 2.01 -13.93
CA ALA A 147 31.28 0.99 -14.95
C ALA A 147 30.20 -0.09 -15.11
N ALA A 148 28.92 0.30 -15.00
CA ALA A 148 27.75 -0.55 -15.22
C ALA A 148 27.03 -0.14 -16.52
N PRO A 149 27.62 -0.41 -17.72
CA PRO A 149 27.10 0.07 -19.00
C PRO A 149 25.73 -0.52 -19.35
N ASP A 150 25.48 -1.80 -19.03
CA ASP A 150 24.21 -2.46 -19.33
C ASP A 150 23.05 -1.86 -18.52
N LEU A 151 23.29 -1.55 -17.24
CA LEU A 151 22.32 -0.83 -16.39
C LEU A 151 22.10 0.61 -16.87
N ALA A 152 23.17 1.28 -17.31
CA ALA A 152 23.05 2.63 -17.85
C ALA A 152 22.21 2.66 -19.14
N LEU A 153 22.51 1.78 -20.11
CA LEU A 153 21.80 1.71 -21.39
C LEU A 153 20.31 1.41 -21.19
N THR A 154 20.00 0.40 -20.36
CA THR A 154 18.62 0.00 -20.08
C THR A 154 17.86 1.12 -19.37
N LEU A 155 18.46 1.77 -18.37
CA LEU A 155 17.85 2.90 -17.69
C LEU A 155 17.58 4.07 -18.66
N LEU A 156 18.54 4.43 -19.51
CA LEU A 156 18.35 5.49 -20.51
C LEU A 156 17.18 5.19 -21.46
N LEU A 157 17.09 3.94 -21.93
CA LEU A 157 16.03 3.50 -22.83
C LEU A 157 14.66 3.56 -22.13
N VAL A 158 14.55 2.96 -20.94
CA VAL A 158 13.30 2.92 -20.18
C VAL A 158 12.87 4.32 -19.76
N GLU A 159 13.82 5.18 -19.35
CA GLU A 159 13.54 6.57 -18.97
C GLU A 159 12.98 7.35 -20.16
N THR A 160 13.62 7.22 -21.34
CA THR A 160 13.19 7.90 -22.57
C THR A 160 11.78 7.47 -22.98
N ILE A 161 11.50 6.15 -22.95
CA ILE A 161 10.17 5.61 -23.26
C ILE A 161 9.14 6.08 -22.22
N THR A 162 9.49 6.06 -20.94
CA THR A 162 8.58 6.44 -19.84
C THR A 162 8.21 7.92 -19.93
N VAL A 163 9.19 8.80 -20.13
CA VAL A 163 8.95 10.24 -20.36
C VAL A 163 8.08 10.45 -21.60
N ALA A 164 8.33 9.74 -22.70
CA ALA A 164 7.52 9.84 -23.91
C ALA A 164 6.06 9.40 -23.68
N ILE A 165 5.84 8.26 -23.00
CA ILE A 165 4.51 7.76 -22.65
C ILE A 165 3.79 8.74 -21.72
N PHE A 166 4.44 9.21 -20.66
CA PHE A 166 3.84 10.18 -19.75
C PHE A 166 3.52 11.50 -20.45
N ALA A 167 4.42 12.01 -21.29
CA ALA A 167 4.16 13.23 -22.07
C ALA A 167 2.95 13.04 -23.00
N PHE A 168 2.85 11.89 -23.67
CA PHE A 168 1.70 11.54 -24.51
C PHE A 168 0.40 11.48 -23.69
N VAL A 169 0.38 10.76 -22.57
CA VAL A 169 -0.82 10.63 -21.72
C VAL A 169 -1.23 11.98 -21.11
N LEU A 170 -0.27 12.73 -20.56
CA LEU A 170 -0.52 14.02 -19.93
C LEU A 170 -0.91 15.11 -20.94
N SER A 171 -0.60 14.95 -22.22
CA SER A 171 -1.11 15.84 -23.27
C SER A 171 -2.65 15.83 -23.37
N LYS A 172 -3.30 14.78 -22.85
CA LYS A 172 -4.75 14.58 -22.84
C LYS A 172 -5.40 14.93 -21.49
N VAL A 173 -4.62 15.33 -20.48
CA VAL A 173 -5.08 15.59 -19.11
C VAL A 173 -4.88 17.08 -18.79
N PRO A 174 -5.71 17.69 -17.90
CA PRO A 174 -5.49 19.08 -17.48
C PRO A 174 -4.06 19.33 -16.99
N ARG A 175 -3.50 20.47 -17.42
CA ARG A 175 -2.07 20.79 -17.24
C ARG A 175 -1.65 20.96 -15.78
N GLY A 176 -2.55 21.46 -14.94
CA GLY A 176 -2.29 21.78 -13.53
C GLY A 176 -2.55 20.60 -12.59
N PHE A 177 -1.99 20.70 -11.38
CA PHE A 177 -2.34 19.83 -10.27
C PHE A 177 -3.63 20.36 -9.61
N GLU A 178 -4.60 19.48 -9.40
CA GLU A 178 -5.76 19.82 -8.58
C GLU A 178 -5.33 19.76 -7.11
N MET A 179 -5.36 20.90 -6.43
CA MET A 179 -5.06 20.97 -5.00
C MET A 179 -6.29 20.49 -4.22
N GLU A 180 -6.45 19.18 -4.10
CA GLU A 180 -7.46 18.63 -3.21
C GLU A 180 -7.02 18.83 -1.75
N ARG A 181 -7.89 19.41 -0.92
CA ARG A 181 -7.67 19.53 0.54
C ARG A 181 -7.76 18.13 1.16
N GLY A 182 -6.68 17.36 1.06
CA GLY A 182 -6.66 16.00 1.59
C GLY A 182 -6.72 15.98 3.12
N ARG A 183 -7.18 14.85 3.68
CA ARG A 183 -7.31 14.60 5.13
C ARG A 183 -6.00 14.77 5.93
N ILE A 184 -4.84 14.70 5.25
CA ILE A 184 -3.50 14.87 5.85
C ILE A 184 -2.96 16.26 5.51
N THR A 185 -2.53 16.98 6.55
CA THR A 185 -1.94 18.31 6.42
C THR A 185 -0.61 18.27 5.66
N GLY A 186 -0.25 19.37 4.98
CA GLY A 186 1.02 19.47 4.25
C GLY A 186 2.24 19.24 5.14
N ALA A 187 2.19 19.70 6.40
CA ALA A 187 3.25 19.49 7.38
C ALA A 187 3.44 18.00 7.73
N LEU A 188 2.35 17.25 7.93
CA LEU A 188 2.44 15.81 8.20
C LEU A 188 2.97 15.05 6.98
N ARG A 189 2.54 15.41 5.76
CA ARG A 189 3.10 14.82 4.52
C ARG A 189 4.59 15.06 4.40
N LEU A 190 5.05 16.29 4.67
CA LEU A 190 6.46 16.65 4.64
C LEU A 190 7.25 15.88 5.70
N GLY A 191 6.72 15.79 6.93
CA GLY A 191 7.34 15.02 8.01
C GLY A 191 7.50 13.54 7.66
N ILE A 192 6.47 12.91 7.09
CA ILE A 192 6.53 11.53 6.61
C ILE A 192 7.55 11.39 5.48
N ALA A 193 7.52 12.28 4.48
CA ALA A 193 8.45 12.22 3.35
C ALA A 193 9.91 12.35 3.78
N LEU A 194 10.22 13.28 4.70
CA LEU A 194 11.55 13.43 5.27
C LEU A 194 11.95 12.21 6.11
N GLY A 195 11.04 11.68 6.94
CA GLY A 195 11.29 10.48 7.74
C GLY A 195 11.61 9.26 6.88
N VAL A 196 10.84 9.06 5.80
CA VAL A 196 11.10 8.00 4.80
C VAL A 196 12.44 8.22 4.12
N GLY A 197 12.74 9.44 3.66
CA GLY A 197 14.00 9.76 3.00
C GLY A 197 15.22 9.49 3.88
N VAL A 198 15.18 9.94 5.14
CA VAL A 198 16.25 9.69 6.13
C VAL A 198 16.39 8.19 6.41
N PHE A 199 15.28 7.48 6.59
CA PHE A 199 15.31 6.03 6.80
C PHE A 199 15.93 5.29 5.61
N VAL A 200 15.51 5.56 4.38
CA VAL A 200 16.04 4.91 3.18
C VAL A 200 17.53 5.22 3.00
N ALA A 201 17.94 6.47 3.20
CA ALA A 201 19.34 6.85 3.15
C ALA A 201 20.17 6.13 4.22
N GLY A 202 19.70 6.10 5.48
CA GLY A 202 20.37 5.39 6.57
C GLY A 202 20.45 3.87 6.33
N ALA A 203 19.36 3.27 5.87
CA ALA A 203 19.31 1.85 5.53
C ALA A 203 20.27 1.50 4.39
N ALA A 204 20.33 2.33 3.34
CA ALA A 204 21.29 2.15 2.25
C ALA A 204 22.75 2.27 2.72
N LEU A 205 23.04 3.22 3.62
CA LEU A 205 24.37 3.38 4.22
C LEU A 205 24.78 2.13 5.00
N VAL A 206 23.92 1.64 5.91
CA VAL A 206 24.19 0.43 6.69
C VAL A 206 24.36 -0.79 5.78
N ALA A 207 23.44 -0.99 4.84
CA ALA A 207 23.47 -2.13 3.92
C ALA A 207 24.72 -2.12 3.02
N SER A 208 25.20 -0.94 2.60
CA SER A 208 26.41 -0.83 1.78
C SER A 208 27.70 -1.17 2.54
N ARG A 209 27.70 -1.01 3.87
CA ARG A 209 28.86 -1.22 4.75
C ARG A 209 28.89 -2.63 5.35
N GLN A 210 27.72 -3.24 5.52
CA GLN A 210 27.60 -4.59 6.07
C GLN A 210 27.68 -5.64 4.95
N ARG A 211 28.90 -6.00 4.55
CA ARG A 211 29.11 -7.21 3.75
C ARG A 211 28.98 -8.44 4.64
N VAL A 212 27.88 -9.17 4.48
CA VAL A 212 27.64 -10.46 5.14
C VAL A 212 27.71 -11.56 4.08
N GLY A 213 28.72 -12.42 4.17
CA GLY A 213 28.85 -13.61 3.30
C GLY A 213 29.96 -13.54 2.23
N GLU A 214 30.05 -14.62 1.45
CA GLU A 214 31.03 -14.79 0.38
C GLU A 214 30.64 -13.98 -0.86
N ASN A 215 31.63 -13.37 -1.52
CA ASN A 215 31.42 -12.55 -2.71
C ASN A 215 31.30 -13.43 -3.96
N LEU A 216 30.07 -13.68 -4.41
CA LEU A 216 29.79 -14.48 -5.61
C LEU A 216 30.23 -13.82 -6.93
N ALA A 217 30.63 -12.54 -6.91
CA ALA A 217 31.02 -11.84 -8.14
C ALA A 217 32.24 -12.50 -8.82
N GLU A 218 33.22 -12.95 -8.04
CA GLU A 218 34.41 -13.64 -8.57
C GLU A 218 34.03 -15.01 -9.15
N THR A 219 33.16 -15.75 -8.45
CA THR A 219 32.64 -17.04 -8.93
C THR A 219 31.90 -16.89 -10.26
N TYR A 220 31.00 -15.91 -10.38
CA TYR A 220 30.29 -15.67 -11.65
C TYR A 220 31.23 -15.20 -12.77
N ALA A 221 32.24 -14.37 -12.46
CA ALA A 221 33.22 -13.95 -13.44
C ALA A 221 34.07 -15.11 -13.98
N GLN A 222 34.38 -16.09 -13.13
CA GLN A 222 35.13 -17.30 -13.52
C GLN A 222 34.28 -18.28 -14.32
N LEU A 223 33.00 -18.46 -13.97
CA LEU A 223 32.10 -19.40 -14.64
C LEU A 223 31.47 -18.83 -15.92
N ALA A 224 31.42 -17.51 -16.10
CA ALA A 224 30.77 -16.89 -17.27
C ALA A 224 31.33 -17.37 -18.64
N PRO A 225 32.65 -17.57 -18.81
CA PRO A 225 33.19 -18.15 -20.04
C PRO A 225 32.72 -19.60 -20.29
N GLU A 226 32.50 -20.39 -19.24
CA GLU A 226 32.02 -21.78 -19.34
C GLU A 226 30.57 -21.84 -19.83
N ALA A 227 29.76 -20.83 -19.45
CA ALA A 227 28.42 -20.61 -19.98
C ALA A 227 28.42 -19.96 -21.39
N GLY A 228 29.58 -19.75 -22.00
CA GLY A 228 29.73 -19.32 -23.39
C GLY A 228 29.58 -17.81 -23.64
N GLY A 229 29.65 -16.96 -22.61
CA GLY A 229 29.50 -15.52 -22.74
C GLY A 229 30.67 -14.70 -22.20
N SER A 230 31.02 -13.61 -22.91
CA SER A 230 32.02 -12.63 -22.49
C SER A 230 31.45 -11.49 -21.65
N ASN A 231 30.14 -11.24 -21.72
CA ASN A 231 29.44 -10.28 -20.88
C ASN A 231 28.86 -10.99 -19.66
N VAL A 232 29.54 -10.85 -18.51
CA VAL A 232 29.16 -11.48 -17.24
C VAL A 232 27.74 -11.08 -16.80
N VAL A 233 27.32 -9.83 -17.01
CA VAL A 233 25.98 -9.37 -16.64
C VAL A 233 24.93 -10.11 -17.46
N ASN A 234 25.09 -10.18 -18.77
CA ASN A 234 24.16 -10.90 -19.64
C ASN A 234 24.10 -12.40 -19.29
N VAL A 235 25.25 -13.04 -19.03
CA VAL A 235 25.31 -14.46 -18.65
C VAL A 235 24.60 -14.71 -17.32
N ILE A 236 24.77 -13.82 -16.33
CA ILE A 236 24.03 -13.93 -15.05
C ILE A 236 22.53 -13.91 -15.31
N LEU A 237 22.05 -12.99 -16.14
CA LEU A 237 20.62 -12.82 -16.41
C LEU A 237 20.02 -13.99 -17.21
N THR A 238 20.75 -14.51 -18.20
CA THR A 238 20.21 -15.53 -19.12
C THR A 238 20.46 -16.97 -18.68
N ASP A 239 21.50 -17.22 -17.89
CA ASP A 239 21.93 -18.58 -17.53
C ASP A 239 21.82 -18.82 -16.02
N PHE A 240 22.64 -18.13 -15.21
CA PHE A 240 22.68 -18.39 -13.76
C PHE A 240 21.40 -17.99 -13.01
N ARG A 241 20.70 -16.95 -13.49
CA ARG A 241 19.45 -16.42 -12.91
C ARG A 241 18.34 -16.31 -13.95
N ALA A 242 18.31 -17.25 -14.90
CA ALA A 242 17.33 -17.30 -15.99
C ALA A 242 15.85 -17.26 -15.54
N LEU A 243 15.55 -17.75 -14.34
CA LEU A 243 14.18 -17.71 -13.80
C LEU A 243 13.71 -16.29 -13.48
N ASP A 244 14.62 -15.41 -13.05
CA ASP A 244 14.29 -14.01 -12.76
C ASP A 244 13.94 -13.27 -14.06
N THR A 245 14.71 -13.49 -15.14
CA THR A 245 14.42 -12.89 -16.45
C THR A 245 13.14 -13.44 -17.09
N LEU A 246 12.85 -14.74 -16.94
CA LEU A 246 11.57 -15.31 -17.35
C LEU A 246 10.41 -14.66 -16.58
N GLY A 247 10.58 -14.43 -15.28
CA GLY A 247 9.61 -13.73 -14.44
C GLY A 247 9.37 -12.29 -14.90
N GLU A 248 10.43 -11.53 -15.14
CA GLU A 248 10.35 -10.15 -15.63
C GLU A 248 9.61 -10.05 -16.98
N ILE A 249 9.98 -10.88 -17.97
CA ILE A 249 9.32 -10.90 -19.29
C ILE A 249 7.85 -11.29 -19.15
N THR A 250 7.52 -12.22 -18.24
CA THR A 250 6.13 -12.61 -17.97
C THR A 250 5.33 -11.43 -17.41
N VAL A 251 5.89 -10.68 -16.45
CA VAL A 251 5.25 -9.47 -15.90
C VAL A 251 5.03 -8.42 -16.99
N LEU A 252 6.02 -8.18 -17.85
CA LEU A 252 5.88 -7.25 -18.98
C LEU A 252 4.80 -7.69 -19.97
N ALA A 253 4.73 -8.99 -20.29
CA ALA A 253 3.69 -9.55 -21.16
C ALA A 253 2.29 -9.38 -20.56
N VAL A 254 2.12 -9.69 -19.27
CA VAL A 254 0.84 -9.51 -18.56
C VAL A 254 0.44 -8.04 -18.49
N ALA A 255 1.39 -7.14 -18.21
CA ALA A 255 1.13 -5.70 -18.21
C ALA A 255 0.70 -5.19 -19.60
N ALA A 256 1.36 -5.62 -20.67
CA ALA A 256 1.01 -5.26 -22.04
C ALA A 256 -0.40 -5.74 -22.44
N ILE A 257 -0.76 -6.98 -22.05
CA ILE A 257 -2.11 -7.52 -22.24
C ILE A 257 -3.13 -6.69 -21.45
N GLY A 258 -2.87 -6.41 -20.18
CA GLY A 258 -3.74 -5.61 -19.31
C GLY A 258 -4.01 -4.22 -19.87
N VAL A 259 -2.97 -3.51 -20.31
CA VAL A 259 -3.09 -2.20 -20.98
C VAL A 259 -3.93 -2.31 -22.25
N THR A 260 -3.70 -3.34 -23.07
CA THR A 260 -4.45 -3.56 -24.31
C THR A 260 -5.94 -3.77 -24.04
N VAL A 261 -6.28 -4.57 -23.02
CA VAL A 261 -7.66 -4.82 -22.61
C VAL A 261 -8.33 -3.54 -22.11
N LEU A 262 -7.66 -2.76 -21.26
CA LEU A 262 -8.17 -1.49 -20.76
C LEU A 262 -8.43 -0.47 -21.88
N VAL A 263 -7.49 -0.31 -22.81
CA VAL A 263 -7.62 0.62 -23.94
C VAL A 263 -8.77 0.19 -24.87
N ARG A 264 -8.96 -1.11 -25.11
CA ARG A 264 -10.08 -1.62 -25.91
C ARG A 264 -11.43 -1.43 -25.20
N GLY A 265 -11.50 -1.76 -23.90
CA GLY A 265 -12.72 -1.61 -23.11
C GLY A 265 -13.22 -0.17 -23.03
N LEU A 266 -12.30 0.79 -22.88
CA LEU A 266 -12.66 2.22 -22.87
C LEU A 266 -13.22 2.72 -24.21
N ARG A 267 -12.73 2.18 -25.34
CA ARG A 267 -13.26 2.51 -26.68
C ARG A 267 -14.68 1.98 -26.88
N THR A 268 -14.98 0.77 -26.40
CA THR A 268 -16.31 0.17 -26.56
C THR A 268 -17.42 0.93 -25.81
N THR A 269 -17.12 1.55 -24.67
CA THR A 269 -18.08 2.40 -23.94
C THR A 269 -18.34 3.74 -24.63
N SER A 270 -17.33 4.32 -25.29
CA SER A 270 -17.44 5.57 -26.06
C SER A 270 -18.35 5.45 -27.29
N ASP A 271 -18.38 4.27 -27.91
CA ASP A 271 -19.16 4.01 -29.13
C ASP A 271 -20.62 3.58 -28.84
N GLY A 272 -20.96 3.24 -27.58
CA GLY A 272 -22.31 2.84 -27.16
C GLY A 272 -23.15 3.96 -26.52
N GLU A 273 -22.56 5.13 -26.28
CA GLU A 273 -23.25 6.33 -25.76
C GLU A 273 -23.54 7.40 -26.85
N GLN A 274 -23.37 7.05 -28.13
CA GLN A 274 -23.78 7.85 -29.29
C GLN A 274 -24.95 7.18 -30.01
#